data_AF-A0AAD8D915-F1
#
_entry.id   AF-A0AAD8D915-F1
#
_cell.length_a   1.000
_cell.length_b   1.000
_cell.length_c   1.000
_cell.angle_alpha   90.00
_cell.angle_beta   90.00
_cell.angle_gamma   90.00
#
_symmetry.space_group_name_H-M   'P 1'
#
loop_
_entity.id
_entity.type
_entity.pdbx_description
1 polymer ?
#
loop_
_entity_poly.entity_id
_entity_poly.type
_entity_poly.pdbx_seq_one_letter_code
_entity_poly.pdbx_strand_id
1 'polypeptide(L)'
;MKSLHGLVCNYISKNATRFIGPAVFCACVPRRGSSTMTPLNVGESGTGAAAMLIFVLLTGLPAFLQALKMSPLIETVSDHKDFKKLLRTRTNVLILYSKSVAAGERQLKLLSDVAQAVKGQGTIAWVDCGDSEGRKLCKKMKVDPSSERSGVELLHYKDGTFHTEYNRPETYKSMVAFLKDPAGSPLWEENPEAKDIAHIENEKEFRKLLKKEERPILMMFYAPWCGVCKRMMPAFQQAASELRGSYVLAGMNVHPSEFDGIKQEFNVKGYPTFCYFEKGKFLHHYESYGATAKDIVEWMKNPQPPQPQAPEVVWSEQGSAVFHLTDDNFLQFLQDHPSVLLMFYAPWCGHCKKMKPEYDEAAEILNKNQDSPGVLAAVDSTIHKAVGERYHVTGFPTVKYFENGEEKYTLPHLRSKDKIIEWLHNPQAPPPPEQSWEEKPSSVSHLGVQDFRESLKKKKHALVMFYAPWCPHCKNAVPHFTAAADLFKEDRKIAYAAVDCTKGQNNELCKQESVEGYPTFNYYNYGKFIEKYSGDRGESGFISFMKTLRGKDQEKVGKRKEEL
;
A
#
# COMPACT_ATOMS: atom_id res chain seq x y z
N MET A 1 -10.35 -70.79 -1.54
CA MET A 1 -8.90 -71.01 -1.32
C MET A 1 -8.20 -69.66 -1.36
N LYS A 2 -7.20 -69.40 -0.49
CA LYS A 2 -6.13 -68.35 -0.52
C LYS A 2 -6.48 -66.93 -1.11
N SER A 3 -6.18 -65.79 -0.49
CA SER A 3 -5.43 -65.48 0.74
C SER A 3 -5.62 -63.99 1.13
N LEU A 4 -5.58 -63.72 2.45
CA LEU A 4 -5.12 -62.55 3.24
C LEU A 4 -4.42 -61.39 2.47
N HIS A 5 -4.41 -60.10 2.87
CA HIS A 5 -4.81 -59.30 4.06
C HIS A 5 -4.79 -57.79 3.62
N GLY A 6 -5.29 -56.77 4.34
CA GLY A 6 -5.98 -56.71 5.64
C GLY A 6 -6.26 -55.26 6.09
N LEU A 7 -7.03 -55.13 7.19
CA LEU A 7 -7.25 -54.02 8.15
C LEU A 7 -7.40 -52.53 7.66
N VAL A 8 -8.46 -51.75 7.93
CA VAL A 8 -9.42 -51.62 9.09
C VAL A 8 -8.76 -50.94 10.32
N CYS A 9 -9.28 -49.90 11.00
CA CYS A 9 -10.61 -49.24 10.98
C CYS A 9 -10.55 -47.73 11.35
N ASN A 10 -11.63 -47.00 11.04
CA ASN A 10 -12.06 -45.81 11.79
C ASN A 10 -12.62 -46.22 13.18
N TYR A 11 -12.62 -45.33 14.17
CA TYR A 11 -13.58 -45.44 15.28
C TYR A 11 -14.04 -44.06 15.78
N ILE A 12 -15.35 -43.83 15.66
CA ILE A 12 -16.09 -42.76 16.33
C ILE A 12 -16.94 -43.45 17.41
N SER A 13 -17.03 -42.90 18.62
CA SER A 13 -18.19 -43.17 19.47
C SER A 13 -18.51 -42.03 20.42
N LYS A 14 -19.80 -41.86 20.72
CA LYS A 14 -20.38 -40.91 21.66
C LYS A 14 -20.56 -41.59 23.02
N ASN A 15 -20.66 -40.81 24.10
CA ASN A 15 -21.75 -41.00 25.07
C ASN A 15 -21.91 -39.80 26.02
N ALA A 16 -23.12 -39.65 26.58
CA ALA A 16 -23.51 -38.56 27.47
C ALA A 16 -24.49 -39.06 28.55
N THR A 17 -24.72 -38.22 29.58
CA THR A 17 -25.64 -38.31 30.76
C THR A 17 -25.01 -38.74 32.10
N ARG A 18 -25.53 -38.38 33.30
CA ARG A 18 -26.11 -37.11 33.87
C ARG A 18 -26.31 -37.30 35.41
N PHE A 19 -26.39 -36.21 36.20
CA PHE A 19 -26.70 -36.15 37.67
C PHE A 19 -25.58 -36.66 38.63
N ILE A 20 -25.37 -36.27 39.91
CA ILE A 20 -26.09 -35.50 40.98
C ILE A 20 -25.07 -34.60 41.75
N GLY A 21 -25.49 -33.56 42.50
CA GLY A 21 -24.71 -32.90 43.60
C GLY A 21 -25.60 -32.66 44.85
N PRO A 22 -25.25 -31.88 45.91
CA PRO A 22 -24.01 -31.14 46.23
C PRO A 22 -23.48 -31.28 47.71
N ALA A 23 -22.28 -30.76 48.01
CA ALA A 23 -21.79 -30.30 49.34
C ALA A 23 -20.45 -29.53 49.10
N VAL A 24 -20.16 -28.30 49.55
CA VAL A 24 -20.28 -27.61 50.85
C VAL A 24 -19.39 -28.21 51.95
N PHE A 25 -18.23 -27.58 52.18
CA PHE A 25 -17.59 -27.48 53.49
C PHE A 25 -16.84 -26.14 53.62
N CYS A 26 -16.75 -25.62 54.84
CA CYS A 26 -16.26 -24.28 55.20
C CYS A 26 -15.47 -24.34 56.53
N ALA A 27 -14.95 -23.19 56.98
CA ALA A 27 -14.28 -22.94 58.29
C ALA A 27 -12.79 -23.37 58.38
N CYS A 28 -11.90 -22.73 59.17
CA CYS A 28 -12.04 -21.51 60.00
C CYS A 28 -10.69 -20.81 60.31
N VAL A 29 -10.74 -19.65 60.99
CA VAL A 29 -9.61 -18.80 61.45
C VAL A 29 -9.59 -18.67 62.99
N PRO A 30 -8.43 -18.46 63.63
CA PRO A 30 -8.26 -17.36 64.62
C PRO A 30 -6.92 -16.57 64.44
N ARG A 31 -6.81 -15.22 64.51
CA ARG A 31 -6.89 -14.26 65.65
C ARG A 31 -5.85 -14.52 66.77
N ARG A 32 -5.03 -13.60 67.33
CA ARG A 32 -4.80 -12.11 67.35
C ARG A 32 -3.25 -11.84 67.43
N GLY A 33 -2.64 -10.64 67.46
CA GLY A 33 -3.06 -9.21 67.32
C GLY A 33 -2.28 -8.24 68.28
N SER A 34 -2.18 -6.93 67.96
CA SER A 34 -1.59 -5.80 68.75
C SER A 34 -0.03 -5.68 68.81
N SER A 35 0.64 -4.50 68.82
CA SER A 35 0.23 -3.08 68.72
C SER A 35 1.40 -2.09 68.39
N THR A 36 1.05 -1.03 67.65
CA THR A 36 1.56 0.37 67.55
C THR A 36 2.88 0.93 68.17
N MET A 37 3.45 1.90 67.43
CA MET A 37 3.92 3.27 67.82
C MET A 37 5.41 3.60 68.17
N THR A 38 6.08 4.25 67.20
CA THR A 38 6.79 5.58 67.23
C THR A 38 7.98 5.87 68.20
N PRO A 39 8.83 6.89 67.89
CA PRO A 39 10.26 6.87 68.21
C PRO A 39 10.68 7.76 69.40
N LEU A 40 11.97 7.67 69.78
CA LEU A 40 12.66 8.63 70.64
C LEU A 40 14.13 8.83 70.21
N ASN A 41 14.74 9.92 70.70
CA ASN A 41 15.97 10.56 70.23
C ASN A 41 16.86 10.95 71.43
N VAL A 42 18.10 11.44 71.21
CA VAL A 42 19.09 11.91 72.23
C VAL A 42 19.74 10.74 73.01
N GLY A 43 21.06 10.45 72.97
CA GLY A 43 22.25 11.21 73.39
C GLY A 43 23.12 10.27 74.29
N GLU A 44 24.36 10.48 74.72
CA GLU A 44 25.45 11.44 74.44
C GLU A 44 26.81 10.74 74.73
N SER A 45 27.94 11.07 74.10
CA SER A 45 29.08 11.85 74.68
C SER A 45 30.43 11.21 74.23
N GLY A 46 31.58 11.92 74.28
CA GLY A 46 32.90 11.27 74.07
C GLY A 46 34.00 12.04 73.31
N THR A 47 34.39 13.21 73.82
CA THR A 47 35.62 14.00 73.55
C THR A 47 36.85 13.35 72.87
N GLY A 48 37.52 14.07 71.97
CA GLY A 48 38.92 13.83 71.57
C GLY A 48 39.42 14.73 70.43
N ALA A 49 40.25 15.73 70.71
CA ALA A 49 40.67 16.74 69.74
C ALA A 49 42.10 16.55 69.21
N ALA A 50 42.32 16.83 67.92
CA ALA A 50 43.59 17.30 67.37
C ALA A 50 43.34 18.01 66.03
N ALA A 51 43.71 19.28 65.93
CA ALA A 51 43.62 20.06 64.69
C ALA A 51 45.01 20.21 64.06
N MET A 52 45.10 20.12 62.73
CA MET A 52 46.22 20.68 61.97
C MET A 52 45.73 21.31 60.67
N LEU A 53 46.03 22.60 60.51
CA LEU A 53 45.75 23.39 59.31
C LEU A 53 46.82 23.11 58.24
N ILE A 54 46.42 22.72 57.03
CA ILE A 54 47.24 22.94 55.82
C ILE A 54 46.40 23.53 54.68
N PHE A 55 46.78 24.75 54.34
CA PHE A 55 46.62 25.54 53.13
C PHE A 55 45.74 25.10 51.95
N VAL A 56 45.02 26.10 51.45
CA VAL A 56 44.39 26.19 50.13
C VAL A 56 45.37 25.91 49.00
N LEU A 57 44.94 25.07 48.04
CA LEU A 57 45.46 25.09 46.68
C LEU A 57 44.28 24.95 45.70
N LEU A 58 43.92 26.05 45.04
CA LEU A 58 43.09 26.00 43.83
C LEU A 58 43.92 25.33 42.74
N THR A 59 43.65 24.04 42.47
CA THR A 59 43.94 23.44 41.18
C THR A 59 42.61 23.08 40.54
N GLY A 60 42.25 23.81 39.48
CA GLY A 60 41.02 23.53 38.75
C GLY A 60 41.09 22.10 38.20
N LEU A 61 40.07 21.29 38.49
CA LEU A 61 39.86 20.08 37.70
C LEU A 61 39.71 20.54 36.24
N PRO A 62 40.54 20.05 35.29
CA PRO A 62 40.17 20.16 33.90
C PRO A 62 38.84 19.42 33.77
N ALA A 63 37.80 20.13 33.33
CA ALA A 63 36.57 19.50 32.91
C ALA A 63 36.96 18.51 31.81
N PHE A 64 36.96 17.21 32.14
CA PHE A 64 37.28 16.16 31.20
C PHE A 64 36.21 16.22 30.12
N LEU A 65 36.56 16.84 28.99
CA LEU A 65 35.74 16.87 27.80
C LEU A 65 35.41 15.42 27.48
N GLN A 66 34.16 15.02 27.73
CA GLN A 66 33.60 13.80 27.18
C GLN A 66 33.55 14.01 25.68
N ALA A 67 34.66 13.67 25.01
CA ALA A 67 34.70 13.59 23.56
C ALA A 67 33.56 12.67 23.14
N LEU A 68 32.59 13.24 22.42
CA LEU A 68 31.46 12.52 21.85
C LEU A 68 32.00 11.30 21.10
N LYS A 69 31.84 10.11 21.69
CA LYS A 69 32.15 8.84 21.01
C LYS A 69 31.09 8.66 19.94
N MET A 70 31.32 9.28 18.80
CA MET A 70 30.46 9.16 17.64
C MET A 70 30.33 7.70 17.24
N SER A 71 29.12 7.32 16.88
CA SER A 71 28.80 5.95 16.49
C SER A 71 29.65 5.56 15.27
N PRO A 72 30.29 4.37 15.26
CA PRO A 72 31.07 3.90 14.11
C PRO A 72 30.21 3.63 12.86
N LEU A 73 28.89 3.82 12.96
CA LEU A 73 27.93 3.71 11.87
C LEU A 73 27.66 5.05 11.15
N ILE A 74 28.16 6.18 11.67
CA ILE A 74 28.05 7.49 11.04
C ILE A 74 29.40 7.83 10.37
N GLU A 75 29.41 7.94 9.04
CA GLU A 75 30.61 8.30 8.29
C GLU A 75 30.89 9.81 8.42
N THR A 76 31.99 10.21 9.07
CA THR A 76 32.39 11.62 9.15
C THR A 76 33.10 12.04 7.88
N VAL A 77 32.72 13.18 7.30
CA VAL A 77 33.27 13.69 6.03
C VAL A 77 33.66 15.16 6.18
N SER A 78 34.96 15.44 6.05
CA SER A 78 35.51 16.81 6.13
C SER A 78 35.96 17.37 4.77
N ASP A 79 36.19 16.53 3.76
CA ASP A 79 36.72 16.97 2.46
C ASP A 79 35.90 16.50 1.24
N HIS A 80 36.14 17.17 0.10
CA HIS A 80 35.38 17.00 -1.14
C HIS A 80 35.71 15.72 -1.93
N LYS A 81 36.87 15.12 -1.72
CA LYS A 81 37.26 13.84 -2.34
C LYS A 81 36.52 12.70 -1.64
N ASP A 82 36.50 12.70 -0.32
CA ASP A 82 35.79 11.67 0.45
C ASP A 82 34.27 11.85 0.38
N PHE A 83 33.75 13.07 0.30
CA PHE A 83 32.35 13.33 -0.07
C PHE A 83 31.97 12.71 -1.42
N LYS A 84 32.78 12.93 -2.46
CA LYS A 84 32.57 12.33 -3.79
C LYS A 84 32.72 10.81 -3.78
N LYS A 85 33.60 10.27 -2.94
CA LYS A 85 33.78 8.83 -2.77
C LYS A 85 32.53 8.22 -2.15
N LEU A 86 32.05 8.76 -1.04
CA LEU A 86 30.81 8.38 -0.36
C LEU A 86 29.63 8.31 -1.34
N LEU A 87 29.35 9.41 -2.05
CA LEU A 87 28.26 9.49 -3.02
C LEU A 87 28.43 8.58 -4.25
N ARG A 88 29.66 8.13 -4.56
CA ARG A 88 29.92 7.16 -5.63
C ARG A 88 29.80 5.70 -5.15
N THR A 89 30.06 5.43 -3.87
CA THR A 89 30.03 4.07 -3.30
C THR A 89 28.74 3.72 -2.58
N ARG A 90 27.90 4.71 -2.25
CA ARG A 90 26.62 4.54 -1.56
C ARG A 90 25.50 5.18 -2.39
N THR A 91 24.42 4.45 -2.62
CA THR A 91 23.28 4.89 -3.43
C THR A 91 22.17 5.59 -2.64
N ASN A 92 22.21 5.54 -1.31
CA ASN A 92 21.18 6.04 -0.40
C ASN A 92 21.89 6.64 0.83
N VAL A 93 22.00 7.96 0.88
CA VAL A 93 22.84 8.67 1.87
C VAL A 93 22.09 9.86 2.47
N LEU A 94 21.93 9.88 3.78
CA LEU A 94 21.49 11.05 4.54
C LEU A 94 22.69 11.72 5.20
N ILE A 95 22.87 13.01 4.97
CA ILE A 95 24.02 13.78 5.46
C ILE A 95 23.52 14.88 6.40
N LEU A 96 23.96 14.83 7.65
CA LEU A 96 23.80 15.91 8.61
C LEU A 96 24.93 16.93 8.41
N TYR A 97 24.59 18.16 8.07
CA TYR A 97 25.49 19.30 8.13
C TYR A 97 25.21 20.07 9.43
N SER A 98 26.26 20.43 10.18
CA SER A 98 26.11 21.19 11.42
C SER A 98 27.07 22.37 11.46
N LYS A 99 26.67 23.51 12.03
CA LYS A 99 27.56 24.67 12.23
C LYS A 99 28.67 24.43 13.26
N SER A 100 28.51 23.42 14.10
CA SER A 100 29.51 22.90 15.04
C SER A 100 29.08 21.52 15.56
N VAL A 101 30.02 20.72 16.08
CA VAL A 101 29.73 19.46 16.82
C VAL A 101 28.59 19.61 17.82
N ALA A 102 28.60 20.67 18.64
CA ALA A 102 27.60 20.92 19.67
C ALA A 102 26.20 21.23 19.11
N ALA A 103 26.10 21.83 17.92
CA ALA A 103 24.81 22.02 17.25
C ALA A 103 24.25 20.70 16.70
N GLY A 104 25.12 19.79 16.25
CA GLY A 104 24.74 18.49 15.71
C GLY A 104 24.43 17.41 16.75
N GLU A 105 24.81 17.57 18.01
CA GLU A 105 24.81 16.51 19.03
C GLU A 105 23.47 15.77 19.18
N ARG A 106 22.36 16.51 19.23
CA ARG A 106 21.00 15.94 19.37
C ARG A 106 20.65 15.05 18.18
N GLN A 107 20.88 15.53 16.96
CA GLN A 107 20.63 14.79 15.74
C GLN A 107 21.58 13.60 15.61
N LEU A 108 22.87 13.76 15.90
CA LEU A 108 23.86 12.68 15.86
C LEU A 108 23.48 11.51 16.78
N LYS A 109 22.93 11.79 17.96
CA LYS A 109 22.43 10.75 18.87
C LYS A 109 21.27 9.96 18.26
N LEU A 110 20.27 10.65 17.70
CA LEU A 110 19.14 10.01 17.00
C LEU A 110 19.61 9.22 15.77
N LEU A 111 20.46 9.82 14.95
CA LEU A 111 20.99 9.23 13.73
C LEU A 111 21.85 7.99 13.98
N SER A 112 22.47 7.84 15.16
CA SER A 112 23.15 6.60 15.55
C SER A 112 22.18 5.41 15.57
N ASP A 113 21.02 5.59 16.20
CA ASP A 113 20.01 4.53 16.30
C ASP A 113 19.39 4.24 14.93
N VAL A 114 19.11 5.29 14.14
CA VAL A 114 18.62 5.16 12.76
C VAL A 114 19.63 4.41 11.89
N ALA A 115 20.93 4.74 11.95
CA ALA A 115 21.99 4.07 11.19
C ALA A 115 22.08 2.57 11.50
N GLN A 116 21.86 2.19 12.76
CA GLN A 116 21.78 0.78 13.17
C GLN A 116 20.55 0.07 12.60
N ALA A 117 19.41 0.77 12.49
CA ALA A 117 18.16 0.23 11.96
C ALA A 117 18.07 0.14 10.43
N VAL A 118 18.84 0.97 9.71
CA VAL A 118 18.93 0.98 8.23
C VAL A 118 20.22 0.38 7.69
N LYS A 119 20.99 -0.33 8.53
CA LYS A 119 22.29 -0.91 8.18
C LYS A 119 22.18 -1.79 6.92
N GLY A 120 22.87 -1.38 5.85
CA GLY A 120 22.85 -2.06 4.54
C GLY A 120 21.74 -1.62 3.59
N GLN A 121 20.82 -0.75 4.04
CA GLN A 121 19.73 -0.17 3.24
C GLN A 121 19.97 1.33 2.98
N GLY A 122 20.51 2.05 3.97
CA GLY A 122 20.98 3.44 3.85
C GLY A 122 22.34 3.65 4.53
N THR A 123 22.96 4.78 4.24
CA THR A 123 24.19 5.27 4.92
C THR A 123 23.90 6.63 5.54
N ILE A 124 24.42 6.88 6.73
CA ILE A 124 24.33 8.19 7.38
C ILE A 124 25.73 8.76 7.52
N ALA A 125 25.88 10.03 7.16
CA ALA A 125 27.13 10.75 7.25
C ALA A 125 26.94 12.10 7.95
N TRP A 126 28.06 12.69 8.39
CA TRP A 126 28.09 13.97 9.08
C TRP A 126 29.22 14.86 8.59
N VAL A 127 28.93 16.16 8.46
CA VAL A 127 29.86 17.22 8.06
C VAL A 127 29.80 18.35 9.10
N ASP A 128 30.93 18.64 9.75
CA ASP A 128 31.06 19.82 10.60
C ASP A 128 31.47 21.04 9.77
N CYS A 129 30.51 21.93 9.46
CA CYS A 129 30.79 23.19 8.78
C CYS A 129 31.54 24.22 9.67
N GLY A 130 31.69 23.93 10.98
CA GLY A 130 32.49 24.71 11.91
C GLY A 130 34.00 24.50 11.70
N ASP A 131 34.43 23.32 11.27
CA ASP A 131 35.83 23.00 10.97
C ASP A 131 36.38 23.74 9.72
N SER A 132 37.69 23.91 9.61
CA SER A 132 38.35 24.59 8.50
C SER A 132 38.20 23.87 7.14
N GLU A 133 38.23 22.54 7.10
CA GLU A 133 38.02 21.77 5.86
C GLU A 133 36.53 21.56 5.60
N GLY A 134 35.77 21.19 6.63
CA GLY A 134 34.31 21.04 6.53
C GLY A 134 33.62 22.33 6.04
N ARG A 135 34.06 23.52 6.47
CA ARG A 135 33.58 24.81 5.96
C ARG A 135 33.84 25.01 4.46
N LYS A 136 34.94 24.51 3.91
CA LYS A 136 35.20 24.53 2.46
C LYS A 136 34.24 23.60 1.73
N LEU A 137 33.96 22.43 2.30
CA LEU A 137 32.99 21.48 1.77
C LEU A 137 31.57 22.08 1.77
N CYS A 138 31.09 22.62 2.89
CA CYS A 138 29.75 23.22 2.98
C CYS A 138 29.57 24.38 2.00
N LYS A 139 30.54 25.30 1.90
CA LYS A 139 30.55 26.37 0.88
C LYS A 139 30.45 25.83 -0.55
N LYS A 140 31.13 24.72 -0.85
CA LYS A 140 31.11 24.10 -2.18
C LYS A 140 29.81 23.37 -2.48
N MET A 141 29.17 22.81 -1.47
CA MET A 141 27.85 22.20 -1.56
C MET A 141 26.71 23.23 -1.47
N LYS A 142 27.02 24.50 -1.19
CA LYS A 142 26.07 25.62 -0.96
C LYS A 142 25.16 25.43 0.25
N VAL A 143 25.69 24.78 1.29
CA VAL A 143 25.02 24.50 2.57
C VAL A 143 25.51 25.51 3.61
N ASP A 144 24.59 26.13 4.34
CA ASP A 144 24.91 27.00 5.48
C ASP A 144 23.99 26.73 6.68
N PRO A 145 24.33 25.75 7.54
CA PRO A 145 23.58 25.44 8.75
C PRO A 145 23.56 26.58 9.77
N SER A 146 24.32 27.67 9.57
CA SER A 146 24.28 28.86 10.42
C SER A 146 23.03 29.70 10.17
N SER A 147 22.44 29.60 8.97
CA SER A 147 21.18 30.25 8.59
C SER A 147 19.97 29.59 9.25
N GLU A 148 20.06 28.28 9.52
CA GLU A 148 19.03 27.51 10.21
C GLU A 148 19.01 27.76 11.72
N ARG A 149 17.79 27.90 12.27
CA ARG A 149 17.58 28.17 13.71
C ARG A 149 18.16 27.07 14.60
N SER A 150 18.10 25.83 14.12
CA SER A 150 18.63 24.63 14.78
C SER A 150 20.16 24.56 14.74
N GLY A 151 20.82 25.28 13.83
CA GLY A 151 22.24 25.13 13.57
C GLY A 151 22.63 23.91 12.73
N VAL A 152 21.63 23.21 12.15
CA VAL A 152 21.81 21.96 11.40
C VAL A 152 20.92 21.90 10.16
N GLU A 153 21.36 21.16 9.15
CA GLU A 153 20.66 20.92 7.89
C GLU A 153 20.81 19.43 7.52
N LEU A 154 19.72 18.79 7.09
CA LEU A 154 19.70 17.35 6.76
C LEU A 154 19.39 17.15 5.28
N LEU A 155 20.39 16.74 4.51
CA LEU A 155 20.27 16.57 3.06
C LEU A 155 20.38 15.10 2.65
N HIS A 156 19.45 14.67 1.81
CA HIS A 156 19.43 13.33 1.26
C HIS A 156 19.98 13.29 -0.17
N TYR A 157 20.85 12.31 -0.42
CA TYR A 157 21.45 12.04 -1.72
C TYR A 157 21.11 10.61 -2.16
N LYS A 158 20.67 10.49 -3.42
CA LYS A 158 20.31 9.21 -4.05
C LYS A 158 21.10 9.05 -5.35
N ASP A 159 21.66 7.86 -5.56
CA ASP A 159 22.41 7.47 -6.76
C ASP A 159 23.53 8.46 -7.17
N GLY A 160 24.19 9.04 -6.16
CA GLY A 160 25.28 10.02 -6.30
C GLY A 160 24.85 11.45 -6.60
N THR A 161 23.55 11.73 -6.60
CA THR A 161 22.96 13.05 -6.83
C THR A 161 22.16 13.53 -5.63
N PHE A 162 22.00 14.85 -5.47
CA PHE A 162 21.08 15.40 -4.48
C PHE A 162 19.65 14.95 -4.82
N HIS A 163 18.91 14.49 -3.80
CA HIS A 163 17.55 14.00 -3.94
C HIS A 163 16.54 14.98 -3.33
N THR A 164 16.70 15.29 -2.04
CA THR A 164 15.78 16.17 -1.32
C THR A 164 16.37 16.63 0.02
N GLU A 165 15.83 17.71 0.56
CA GLU A 165 16.04 18.12 1.96
C GLU A 165 15.13 17.26 2.85
N TYR A 166 15.60 16.82 4.01
CA TYR A 166 14.79 16.02 4.91
C TYR A 166 13.73 16.90 5.59
N ASN A 167 12.50 16.83 5.06
CA ASN A 167 11.37 17.70 5.41
C ASN A 167 10.29 17.00 6.26
N ARG A 168 10.63 15.89 6.93
CA ARG A 168 9.73 15.11 7.79
C ARG A 168 10.08 15.30 9.28
N PRO A 169 9.22 14.91 10.23
CA PRO A 169 9.51 15.05 11.65
C PRO A 169 10.77 14.28 12.07
N GLU A 170 11.76 14.95 12.66
CA GLU A 170 13.02 14.35 13.15
C GLU A 170 12.79 13.32 14.28
N THR A 171 12.34 12.13 13.89
CA THR A 171 12.00 11.01 14.77
C THR A 171 12.60 9.73 14.21
N TYR A 172 12.89 8.77 15.08
CA TYR A 172 13.48 7.50 14.67
C TYR A 172 12.61 6.79 13.61
N LYS A 173 11.29 6.75 13.83
CA LYS A 173 10.34 6.11 12.92
C LYS A 173 10.31 6.77 11.54
N SER A 174 10.22 8.09 11.49
CA SER A 174 10.19 8.85 10.23
C SER A 174 11.49 8.71 9.45
N MET A 175 12.64 8.88 10.12
CA MET A 175 13.96 8.76 9.49
C MET A 175 14.23 7.35 8.98
N VAL A 176 13.86 6.31 9.75
CA VAL A 176 13.97 4.91 9.31
C VAL A 176 13.03 4.64 8.13
N ALA A 177 11.77 5.09 8.17
CA ALA A 177 10.83 4.90 7.06
C ALA A 177 11.34 5.59 5.78
N PHE A 178 11.76 6.84 5.87
CA PHE A 178 12.33 7.60 4.77
C PHE A 178 13.61 6.96 4.21
N LEU A 179 14.54 6.49 5.05
CA LEU A 179 15.76 5.84 4.56
C LEU A 179 15.52 4.44 3.98
N LYS A 180 14.43 3.77 4.35
CA LYS A 180 14.01 2.49 3.73
C LYS A 180 13.33 2.68 2.39
N ASP A 181 12.52 3.73 2.27
CA ASP A 181 11.86 4.12 1.02
C ASP A 181 11.85 5.66 0.86
N PRO A 182 12.91 6.25 0.27
CA PRO A 182 13.00 7.71 0.11
C PRO A 182 11.95 8.30 -0.84
N ALA A 183 11.31 7.47 -1.68
CA ALA A 183 10.23 7.88 -2.58
C ALA A 183 8.84 7.62 -1.98
N GLY A 184 8.75 6.78 -0.95
CA GLY A 184 7.53 6.43 -0.25
C GLY A 184 6.86 7.63 0.40
N SER A 185 5.53 7.57 0.52
CA SER A 185 4.74 8.60 1.19
C SER A 185 5.20 8.84 2.64
N PRO A 186 4.95 10.02 3.23
CA PRO A 186 4.97 10.21 4.68
C PRO A 186 4.15 9.15 5.40
N LEU A 187 4.51 8.86 6.65
CA LEU A 187 3.70 7.99 7.51
C LEU A 187 2.36 8.68 7.82
N TRP A 188 1.32 7.93 8.14
CA TRP A 188 -0.03 8.51 8.28
C TRP A 188 -0.11 9.45 9.49
N GLU A 189 0.56 9.08 10.57
CA GLU A 189 0.81 9.86 11.78
C GLU A 189 1.64 11.14 11.55
N GLU A 190 2.32 11.28 10.40
CA GLU A 190 3.04 12.51 10.01
C GLU A 190 2.11 13.53 9.34
N ASN A 191 0.91 13.13 8.89
CA ASN A 191 -0.05 14.06 8.28
C ASN A 191 -0.67 14.97 9.37
N PRO A 192 -0.55 16.31 9.29
CA PRO A 192 -1.18 17.24 10.23
C PRO A 192 -2.70 17.10 10.36
N GLU A 193 -3.38 16.63 9.31
CA GLU A 193 -4.82 16.34 9.31
C GLU A 193 -5.16 15.07 10.10
N ALA A 194 -4.19 14.19 10.36
CA ALA A 194 -4.36 12.97 11.16
C ALA A 194 -4.21 13.20 12.68
N LYS A 195 -4.10 14.44 13.14
CA LYS A 195 -3.87 14.80 14.56
C LYS A 195 -4.94 14.29 15.54
N ASP A 196 -6.16 14.10 15.06
CA ASP A 196 -7.32 13.63 15.84
C ASP A 196 -7.53 12.10 15.74
N ILE A 197 -6.65 11.39 15.02
CA ILE A 197 -6.57 9.93 14.98
C ILE A 197 -5.63 9.43 16.08
N ALA A 198 -6.07 8.41 16.84
CA ALA A 198 -5.20 7.67 17.74
C ALA A 198 -4.36 6.65 16.94
N HIS A 199 -3.12 7.01 16.59
CA HIS A 199 -2.17 6.10 15.94
C HIS A 199 -1.58 5.13 16.96
N ILE A 200 -1.66 3.83 16.67
CA ILE A 200 -1.25 2.73 17.55
C ILE A 200 -0.12 1.95 16.90
N GLU A 201 1.03 1.86 17.58
CA GLU A 201 2.23 1.28 16.99
C GLU A 201 2.43 -0.20 17.33
N ASN A 202 1.89 -0.65 18.44
CA ASN A 202 2.13 -1.98 18.98
C ASN A 202 0.94 -2.53 19.77
N GLU A 203 0.94 -3.84 20.02
CA GLU A 203 -0.15 -4.50 20.74
C GLU A 203 -0.34 -3.94 22.17
N LYS A 204 0.74 -3.59 22.87
CA LYS A 204 0.65 -3.07 24.25
C LYS A 204 -0.13 -1.75 24.31
N GLU A 205 0.06 -0.88 23.34
CA GLU A 205 -0.74 0.34 23.16
C GLU A 205 -2.18 0.03 22.77
N PHE A 206 -2.40 -0.88 21.83
CA PHE A 206 -3.73 -1.33 21.44
C PHE A 206 -4.55 -1.84 22.65
N ARG A 207 -4.00 -2.78 23.42
CA ARG A 207 -4.64 -3.32 24.64
C ARG A 207 -4.83 -2.24 25.71
N LYS A 208 -3.89 -1.29 25.84
CA LYS A 208 -3.99 -0.16 26.77
C LYS A 208 -5.10 0.82 26.37
N LEU A 209 -5.26 1.10 25.07
CA LEU A 209 -6.36 1.90 24.53
C LEU A 209 -7.70 1.26 24.90
N LEU A 210 -7.90 -0.01 24.50
CA LEU A 210 -9.14 -0.75 24.81
C LEU A 210 -9.44 -0.79 26.32
N LYS A 211 -8.42 -0.90 27.18
CA LYS A 211 -8.62 -0.97 28.63
C LYS A 211 -8.92 0.39 29.29
N LYS A 212 -8.44 1.50 28.73
CA LYS A 212 -8.50 2.83 29.37
C LYS A 212 -9.53 3.78 28.79
N GLU A 213 -9.89 3.58 27.53
CA GLU A 213 -10.83 4.45 26.83
C GLU A 213 -12.26 4.00 27.11
N GLU A 214 -13.06 4.88 27.70
CA GLU A 214 -14.47 4.62 28.03
C GLU A 214 -15.38 4.95 26.84
N ARG A 215 -14.94 5.86 25.96
CA ARG A 215 -15.65 6.25 24.75
C ARG A 215 -15.60 5.13 23.71
N PRO A 216 -16.60 5.03 22.81
CA PRO A 216 -16.54 4.01 21.77
C PRO A 216 -15.45 4.30 20.74
N ILE A 217 -14.86 3.23 20.22
CA ILE A 217 -13.65 3.26 19.39
C ILE A 217 -13.93 2.60 18.05
N LEU A 218 -13.58 3.28 16.96
CA LEU A 218 -13.50 2.67 15.63
C LEU A 218 -12.03 2.53 15.25
N MET A 219 -11.54 1.29 15.23
CA MET A 219 -10.17 0.94 14.86
C MET A 219 -10.10 0.60 13.37
N MET A 220 -9.22 1.27 12.62
CA MET A 220 -8.84 0.87 11.26
C MET A 220 -7.53 0.06 11.30
N PHE A 221 -7.63 -1.23 11.02
CA PHE A 221 -6.50 -2.09 10.72
C PHE A 221 -6.11 -1.95 9.25
N TYR A 222 -4.89 -1.49 8.97
CA TYR A 222 -4.43 -1.17 7.61
C TYR A 222 -3.03 -1.72 7.29
N ALA A 223 -2.62 -1.55 6.04
CA ALA A 223 -1.26 -1.79 5.55
C ALA A 223 -0.75 -0.58 4.74
N PRO A 224 0.54 -0.19 4.80
CA PRO A 224 1.04 1.02 4.12
C PRO A 224 0.93 0.98 2.59
N TRP A 225 0.93 -0.21 1.99
CA TRP A 225 0.79 -0.44 0.54
C TRP A 225 -0.68 -0.55 0.08
N CYS A 226 -1.64 -0.57 1.00
CA CYS A 226 -3.06 -0.76 0.70
C CYS A 226 -3.68 0.48 0.03
N GLY A 227 -3.96 0.40 -1.28
CA GLY A 227 -4.54 1.51 -2.04
C GLY A 227 -5.95 1.93 -1.59
N VAL A 228 -6.77 0.99 -1.10
CA VAL A 228 -8.10 1.32 -0.53
C VAL A 228 -7.94 2.12 0.76
N CYS A 229 -7.05 1.68 1.65
CA CYS A 229 -6.73 2.34 2.91
C CYS A 229 -6.29 3.78 2.68
N LYS A 230 -5.35 4.02 1.75
CA LYS A 230 -4.89 5.38 1.39
C LYS A 230 -6.05 6.29 0.91
N ARG A 231 -7.04 5.75 0.18
CA ARG A 231 -8.22 6.52 -0.24
C ARG A 231 -9.22 6.79 0.88
N MET A 232 -9.31 5.91 1.88
CA MET A 232 -10.21 6.10 3.04
C MET A 232 -9.63 7.01 4.12
N MET A 233 -8.29 7.12 4.23
CA MET A 233 -7.63 7.94 5.24
C MET A 233 -8.21 9.37 5.36
N PRO A 234 -8.39 10.16 4.28
CA PRO A 234 -8.95 11.52 4.39
C PRO A 234 -10.36 11.55 4.99
N ALA A 235 -11.26 10.66 4.56
CA ALA A 235 -12.61 10.56 5.09
C ALA A 235 -12.61 10.16 6.58
N PHE A 236 -11.71 9.24 6.95
CA PHE A 236 -11.55 8.79 8.34
C PHE A 236 -10.95 9.88 9.25
N GLN A 237 -10.00 10.68 8.75
CA GLN A 237 -9.42 11.83 9.45
C GLN A 237 -10.46 12.95 9.68
N GLN A 238 -11.26 13.26 8.67
CA GLN A 238 -12.37 14.22 8.81
C GLN A 238 -13.40 13.71 9.83
N ALA A 239 -13.83 12.45 9.73
CA ALA A 239 -14.76 11.85 10.69
C ALA A 239 -14.21 11.88 12.12
N ALA A 240 -12.91 11.65 12.32
CA ALA A 240 -12.28 11.74 13.64
C ALA A 240 -12.29 13.16 14.21
N SER A 241 -12.11 14.16 13.34
CA SER A 241 -12.20 15.58 13.70
C SER A 241 -13.62 15.97 14.11
N GLU A 242 -14.65 15.47 13.40
CA GLU A 242 -16.07 15.72 13.69
C GLU A 242 -16.58 14.97 14.94
N LEU A 243 -16.07 13.76 15.19
CA LEU A 243 -16.45 12.93 16.35
C LEU A 243 -15.62 13.22 17.61
N ARG A 244 -14.65 14.14 17.51
CA ARG A 244 -13.69 14.50 18.56
C ARG A 244 -14.39 14.78 19.90
N GLY A 245 -13.89 14.14 20.94
CA GLY A 245 -14.41 14.27 22.30
C GLY A 245 -15.45 13.21 22.65
N SER A 246 -16.37 12.87 21.74
CA SER A 246 -17.42 11.87 21.97
C SER A 246 -16.97 10.43 21.65
N TYR A 247 -16.14 10.26 20.62
CA TYR A 247 -15.65 8.95 20.18
C TYR A 247 -14.14 9.00 19.91
N VAL A 248 -13.53 7.84 19.66
CA VAL A 248 -12.13 7.72 19.23
C VAL A 248 -12.07 6.98 17.89
N LEU A 249 -11.46 7.60 16.89
CA LEU A 249 -11.03 6.91 15.68
C LEU A 249 -9.53 6.63 15.79
N ALA A 250 -9.15 5.40 15.48
CA ALA A 250 -7.81 4.89 15.71
C ALA A 250 -7.27 4.14 14.50
N GLY A 251 -5.95 4.14 14.34
CA GLY A 251 -5.26 3.53 13.21
C GLY A 251 -4.15 2.60 13.69
N MET A 252 -4.10 1.38 13.17
CA MET A 252 -3.01 0.43 13.45
C MET A 252 -2.55 -0.29 12.18
N ASN A 253 -1.25 -0.20 11.89
CA ASN A 253 -0.62 -0.97 10.82
C ASN A 253 -0.38 -2.41 11.30
N VAL A 254 -1.18 -3.36 10.82
CA VAL A 254 -1.07 -4.78 11.18
C VAL A 254 -0.45 -5.65 10.07
N HIS A 255 0.11 -5.03 9.03
CA HIS A 255 0.80 -5.74 7.95
C HIS A 255 1.94 -6.65 8.45
N PRO A 256 2.83 -6.23 9.38
CA PRO A 256 3.86 -7.09 9.95
C PRO A 256 3.31 -8.40 10.55
N SER A 257 4.10 -9.47 10.49
CA SER A 257 3.72 -10.79 11.02
C SER A 257 3.64 -10.85 12.55
N GLU A 258 4.28 -9.91 13.26
CA GLU A 258 4.14 -9.80 14.73
C GLU A 258 2.69 -9.55 15.17
N PHE A 259 1.83 -9.05 14.27
CA PHE A 259 0.41 -8.80 14.53
C PHE A 259 -0.50 -9.93 14.01
N ASP A 260 0.03 -11.10 13.65
CA ASP A 260 -0.77 -12.25 13.20
C ASP A 260 -1.82 -12.68 14.25
N GLY A 261 -1.51 -12.58 15.54
CA GLY A 261 -2.46 -12.81 16.63
C GLY A 261 -3.65 -11.84 16.61
N ILE A 262 -3.40 -10.53 16.45
CA ILE A 262 -4.43 -9.49 16.31
C ILE A 262 -5.28 -9.75 15.06
N LYS A 263 -4.65 -10.10 13.93
CA LYS A 263 -5.37 -10.41 12.68
C LYS A 263 -6.29 -11.62 12.82
N GLN A 264 -5.88 -12.65 13.56
CA GLN A 264 -6.74 -13.80 13.85
C GLN A 264 -7.87 -13.45 14.83
N GLU A 265 -7.55 -12.80 15.96
CA GLU A 265 -8.52 -12.44 17.00
C GLU A 265 -9.65 -11.54 16.49
N PHE A 266 -9.33 -10.55 15.65
CA PHE A 266 -10.30 -9.64 15.04
C PHE A 266 -10.58 -9.98 13.58
N ASN A 267 -10.35 -11.23 13.14
CA ASN A 267 -10.80 -11.74 11.83
C ASN A 267 -10.43 -10.85 10.62
N VAL A 268 -9.24 -10.24 10.65
CA VAL A 268 -8.72 -9.32 9.64
C VAL A 268 -8.29 -10.11 8.39
N LYS A 269 -9.22 -10.32 7.47
CA LYS A 269 -8.98 -11.04 6.19
C LYS A 269 -8.44 -10.15 5.07
N GLY A 270 -8.50 -8.83 5.23
CA GLY A 270 -8.10 -7.86 4.20
C GLY A 270 -7.91 -6.45 4.77
N TYR A 271 -7.52 -5.51 3.90
CA TYR A 271 -7.22 -4.13 4.30
C TYR A 271 -8.01 -3.11 3.47
N PRO A 272 -8.59 -2.07 4.10
CA PRO A 272 -8.68 -1.89 5.55
C PRO A 272 -9.65 -2.92 6.16
N THR A 273 -9.54 -3.18 7.46
CA THR A 273 -10.61 -3.81 8.25
C THR A 273 -10.96 -2.85 9.38
N PHE A 274 -12.24 -2.56 9.56
CA PHE A 274 -12.70 -1.70 10.65
C PHE A 274 -13.33 -2.54 11.77
N CYS A 275 -12.94 -2.27 13.01
CA CYS A 275 -13.44 -2.95 14.19
C CYS A 275 -13.97 -1.93 15.20
N TYR A 276 -15.21 -2.12 15.65
CA TYR A 276 -15.88 -1.25 16.61
C TYR A 276 -15.83 -1.84 18.02
N PHE A 277 -15.52 -0.99 18.99
CA PHE A 277 -15.35 -1.36 20.39
C PHE A 277 -16.15 -0.42 21.30
N GLU A 278 -16.81 -0.99 22.30
CA GLU A 278 -17.35 -0.25 23.45
C GLU A 278 -16.80 -0.83 24.75
N LYS A 279 -16.38 0.03 25.68
CA LYS A 279 -15.90 -0.37 27.02
C LYS A 279 -14.82 -1.48 26.95
N GLY A 280 -13.94 -1.37 25.96
CA GLY A 280 -12.86 -2.32 25.67
C GLY A 280 -13.26 -3.66 25.04
N LYS A 281 -14.55 -3.89 24.76
CA LYS A 281 -15.04 -5.11 24.10
C LYS A 281 -15.22 -4.85 22.61
N PHE A 282 -14.68 -5.74 21.78
CA PHE A 282 -15.05 -5.81 20.36
C PHE A 282 -16.54 -6.17 20.27
N LEU A 283 -17.29 -5.39 19.50
CA LEU A 283 -18.69 -5.66 19.23
C LEU A 283 -18.88 -6.22 17.82
N HIS A 284 -18.35 -5.53 16.81
CA HIS A 284 -18.56 -5.91 15.41
C HIS A 284 -17.66 -5.14 14.42
N HIS A 285 -17.70 -5.55 13.14
CA HIS A 285 -17.06 -4.85 12.03
C HIS A 285 -17.91 -3.71 11.46
N TYR A 286 -17.24 -2.71 10.89
CA TYR A 286 -17.86 -1.69 10.04
C TYR A 286 -17.51 -1.97 8.57
N GLU A 287 -18.52 -2.30 7.75
CA GLU A 287 -18.34 -2.90 6.42
C GLU A 287 -18.58 -1.93 5.25
N SER A 288 -18.20 -0.66 5.38
CA SER A 288 -18.36 0.35 4.31
C SER A 288 -17.03 0.87 3.76
N TYR A 289 -16.48 0.15 2.79
CA TYR A 289 -15.18 0.46 2.14
C TYR A 289 -15.21 1.66 1.16
N GLY A 290 -16.38 2.28 0.98
CA GLY A 290 -16.59 3.47 0.16
C GLY A 290 -17.15 4.67 0.94
N ALA A 291 -17.17 4.58 2.28
CA ALA A 291 -17.76 5.59 3.15
C ALA A 291 -17.10 6.96 3.03
N THR A 292 -17.93 8.01 2.96
CA THR A 292 -17.54 9.39 3.21
C THR A 292 -17.36 9.64 4.70
N ALA A 293 -16.77 10.79 5.07
CA ALA A 293 -16.65 11.20 6.46
C ALA A 293 -18.01 11.24 7.17
N LYS A 294 -19.04 11.75 6.47
CA LYS A 294 -20.41 11.83 6.95
C LYS A 294 -21.00 10.46 7.27
N ASP A 295 -20.79 9.47 6.39
CA ASP A 295 -21.31 8.11 6.60
C ASP A 295 -20.68 7.45 7.84
N ILE A 296 -19.39 7.70 8.08
CA ILE A 296 -18.69 7.25 9.30
C ILE A 296 -19.24 7.96 10.54
N VAL A 297 -19.47 9.28 10.46
CA VAL A 297 -20.03 10.09 11.55
C VAL A 297 -21.46 9.67 11.91
N GLU A 298 -22.31 9.41 10.93
CA GLU A 298 -23.69 8.95 11.13
C GLU A 298 -23.72 7.53 11.69
N TRP A 299 -22.89 6.63 11.17
CA TRP A 299 -22.77 5.27 11.70
C TRP A 299 -22.25 5.25 13.14
N MET A 300 -21.23 6.05 13.47
CA MET A 300 -20.69 6.13 14.84
C MET A 300 -21.70 6.67 15.87
N LYS A 301 -22.68 7.47 15.44
CA LYS A 301 -23.78 7.94 16.30
C LYS A 301 -24.87 6.89 16.53
N ASN A 302 -24.99 5.89 15.66
CA ASN A 302 -25.94 4.79 15.78
C ASN A 302 -25.31 3.47 15.27
N PRO A 303 -24.33 2.93 16.01
CA PRO A 303 -23.54 1.78 15.60
C PRO A 303 -24.40 0.52 15.66
N GLN A 304 -24.95 0.15 14.51
CA GLN A 304 -25.67 -1.10 14.37
C GLN A 304 -24.66 -2.22 14.12
N PRO A 305 -24.84 -3.41 14.74
CA PRO A 305 -24.17 -4.62 14.27
C PRO A 305 -24.33 -4.71 12.74
N PRO A 306 -23.31 -5.18 11.99
CA PRO A 306 -23.49 -5.51 10.59
C PRO A 306 -24.68 -6.44 10.58
N GLN A 307 -25.77 -5.98 9.95
CA GLN A 307 -27.01 -6.73 10.00
C GLN A 307 -26.66 -8.12 9.48
N PRO A 308 -26.97 -9.20 10.22
CA PRO A 308 -26.78 -10.53 9.68
C PRO A 308 -27.52 -10.50 8.36
N GLN A 309 -26.79 -10.61 7.24
CA GLN A 309 -27.33 -10.32 5.92
C GLN A 309 -28.59 -11.17 5.80
N ALA A 310 -29.76 -10.52 5.92
CA ALA A 310 -31.02 -11.23 5.97
C ALA A 310 -31.07 -12.00 4.66
N PRO A 311 -31.00 -13.35 4.72
CA PRO A 311 -30.37 -14.18 3.70
C PRO A 311 -30.82 -13.69 2.34
N GLU A 312 -29.89 -13.04 1.62
CA GLU A 312 -30.21 -12.00 0.64
C GLU A 312 -31.28 -12.53 -0.31
N VAL A 313 -32.53 -12.05 -0.13
CA VAL A 313 -33.74 -12.77 -0.59
C VAL A 313 -33.48 -13.27 -1.99
N VAL A 314 -33.45 -14.60 -2.12
CA VAL A 314 -32.78 -15.26 -3.25
C VAL A 314 -33.37 -14.66 -4.51
N TRP A 315 -32.55 -14.32 -5.51
CA TRP A 315 -33.05 -13.53 -6.66
C TRP A 315 -34.27 -14.19 -7.33
N SER A 316 -34.32 -15.53 -7.32
CA SER A 316 -35.47 -16.36 -7.72
C SER A 316 -36.76 -16.14 -6.94
N GLU A 317 -36.69 -15.70 -5.69
CA GLU A 317 -37.83 -15.46 -4.79
C GLU A 317 -38.36 -14.02 -4.88
N GLN A 318 -37.68 -13.14 -5.61
CA GLN A 318 -38.03 -11.71 -5.71
C GLN A 318 -39.00 -11.38 -6.86
N GLY A 319 -39.56 -12.40 -7.53
CA GLY A 319 -40.51 -12.20 -8.63
C GLY A 319 -39.87 -11.68 -9.93
N SER A 320 -38.59 -11.99 -10.17
CA SER A 320 -37.91 -11.67 -11.42
C SER A 320 -38.46 -12.49 -12.60
N ALA A 321 -38.45 -11.89 -13.79
CA ALA A 321 -38.67 -12.61 -15.05
C ALA A 321 -37.47 -13.48 -15.49
N VAL A 322 -36.30 -13.32 -14.87
CA VAL A 322 -35.08 -14.10 -15.16
C VAL A 322 -35.27 -15.57 -14.75
N PHE A 323 -34.90 -16.50 -15.63
CA PHE A 323 -34.93 -17.92 -15.29
C PHE A 323 -33.75 -18.29 -14.37
N HIS A 324 -34.06 -18.80 -13.19
CA HIS A 324 -33.04 -19.19 -12.21
C HIS A 324 -32.62 -20.65 -12.39
N LEU A 325 -31.34 -20.83 -12.71
CA LEU A 325 -30.76 -22.15 -12.95
C LEU A 325 -30.02 -22.67 -11.73
N THR A 326 -30.07 -23.98 -11.57
CA THR A 326 -29.46 -24.80 -10.52
C THR A 326 -28.58 -25.87 -11.18
N ASP A 327 -27.73 -26.55 -10.42
CA ASP A 327 -26.92 -27.64 -10.98
C ASP A 327 -27.76 -28.78 -11.61
N ASP A 328 -29.02 -28.95 -11.17
CA ASP A 328 -29.93 -30.00 -11.61
C ASP A 328 -30.72 -29.62 -12.87
N ASN A 329 -31.26 -28.40 -12.97
CA ASN A 329 -32.13 -28.00 -14.09
C ASN A 329 -31.37 -27.44 -15.30
N PHE A 330 -30.10 -27.05 -15.12
CA PHE A 330 -29.30 -26.33 -16.09
C PHE A 330 -29.25 -26.98 -17.48
N LEU A 331 -28.96 -28.29 -17.52
CA LEU A 331 -28.76 -29.00 -18.79
C LEU A 331 -30.07 -29.15 -19.57
N GLN A 332 -31.18 -29.37 -18.88
CA GLN A 332 -32.49 -29.45 -19.54
C GLN A 332 -32.92 -28.08 -20.04
N PHE A 333 -32.74 -27.03 -19.23
CA PHE A 333 -33.10 -25.67 -19.61
C PHE A 333 -32.40 -25.22 -20.91
N LEU A 334 -31.11 -25.55 -21.07
CA LEU A 334 -30.33 -25.28 -22.28
C LEU A 334 -30.71 -26.14 -23.51
N GLN A 335 -31.43 -27.25 -23.32
CA GLN A 335 -32.01 -28.04 -24.41
C GLN A 335 -33.37 -27.49 -24.83
N ASP A 336 -34.17 -27.06 -23.85
CA ASP A 336 -35.52 -26.52 -24.06
C ASP A 336 -35.48 -25.11 -24.70
N HIS A 337 -34.41 -24.34 -24.47
CA HIS A 337 -34.25 -22.98 -24.97
C HIS A 337 -33.05 -22.88 -25.93
N PRO A 338 -33.26 -22.66 -27.24
CA PRO A 338 -32.19 -22.67 -28.23
C PRO A 338 -31.30 -21.43 -28.22
N SER A 339 -31.68 -20.36 -27.52
CA SER A 339 -30.96 -19.09 -27.40
C SER A 339 -31.05 -18.59 -25.96
N VAL A 340 -29.96 -18.67 -25.22
CA VAL A 340 -29.90 -18.35 -23.78
C VAL A 340 -28.73 -17.44 -23.48
N LEU A 341 -29.01 -16.24 -22.96
CA LEU A 341 -28.00 -15.42 -22.30
C LEU A 341 -28.01 -15.75 -20.80
N LEU A 342 -26.88 -16.17 -20.25
CA LEU A 342 -26.76 -16.61 -18.86
C LEU A 342 -25.79 -15.74 -18.06
N MET A 343 -26.27 -15.22 -16.92
CA MET A 343 -25.47 -14.51 -15.92
C MET A 343 -25.05 -15.43 -14.76
N PHE A 344 -23.75 -15.69 -14.67
CA PHE A 344 -23.13 -16.30 -13.49
C PHE A 344 -22.80 -15.19 -12.49
N TYR A 345 -23.34 -15.28 -11.27
CA TYR A 345 -23.25 -14.23 -10.27
C TYR A 345 -22.93 -14.77 -8.87
N ALA A 346 -22.63 -13.82 -7.97
CA ALA A 346 -22.53 -14.06 -6.54
C ALA A 346 -23.32 -12.96 -5.81
N PRO A 347 -24.13 -13.28 -4.80
CA PRO A 347 -25.03 -12.31 -4.15
C PRO A 347 -24.24 -11.14 -3.54
N TRP A 348 -23.16 -11.42 -2.82
CA TRP A 348 -22.27 -10.40 -2.22
C TRP A 348 -21.50 -9.52 -3.23
N CYS A 349 -21.53 -9.81 -4.54
CA CYS A 349 -20.73 -9.06 -5.51
C CYS A 349 -21.40 -7.72 -5.90
N GLY A 350 -20.78 -6.59 -5.54
CA GLY A 350 -21.29 -5.26 -5.88
C GLY A 350 -21.46 -4.99 -7.38
N HIS A 351 -20.67 -5.62 -8.25
CA HIS A 351 -20.86 -5.54 -9.70
C HIS A 351 -22.11 -6.33 -10.17
N CYS A 352 -22.42 -7.46 -9.54
CA CYS A 352 -23.67 -8.18 -9.77
C CYS A 352 -24.87 -7.36 -9.29
N LYS A 353 -24.81 -6.78 -8.07
CA LYS A 353 -25.87 -5.91 -7.53
C LYS A 353 -26.18 -4.72 -8.45
N LYS A 354 -25.15 -4.13 -9.06
CA LYS A 354 -25.33 -3.02 -10.03
C LYS A 354 -25.91 -3.47 -11.37
N MET A 355 -25.57 -4.68 -11.85
CA MET A 355 -26.05 -5.20 -13.14
C MET A 355 -27.45 -5.80 -13.06
N LYS A 356 -27.83 -6.35 -11.90
CA LYS A 356 -29.11 -7.01 -11.65
C LYS A 356 -30.36 -6.25 -12.16
N PRO A 357 -30.60 -4.97 -11.82
CA PRO A 357 -31.80 -4.27 -12.29
C PRO A 357 -31.85 -4.14 -13.83
N GLU A 358 -30.72 -3.86 -14.48
CA GLU A 358 -30.62 -3.81 -15.95
C GLU A 358 -30.93 -5.16 -16.60
N TYR A 359 -30.58 -6.26 -15.92
CA TYR A 359 -30.80 -7.63 -16.38
C TYR A 359 -32.25 -8.08 -16.14
N ASP A 360 -32.83 -7.73 -14.99
CA ASP A 360 -34.24 -7.93 -14.66
C ASP A 360 -35.16 -7.20 -15.66
N GLU A 361 -34.90 -5.92 -15.94
CA GLU A 361 -35.69 -5.16 -16.94
C GLU A 361 -35.54 -5.71 -18.38
N ALA A 362 -34.38 -6.26 -18.74
CA ALA A 362 -34.21 -6.93 -20.02
C ALA A 362 -35.00 -8.25 -20.08
N ALA A 363 -35.02 -9.02 -18.99
CA ALA A 363 -35.75 -10.27 -18.91
C ALA A 363 -37.28 -10.08 -18.90
N GLU A 364 -37.77 -8.98 -18.32
CA GLU A 364 -39.18 -8.57 -18.39
C GLU A 364 -39.67 -8.41 -19.84
N ILE A 365 -38.80 -7.94 -20.74
CA ILE A 365 -39.09 -7.77 -22.17
C ILE A 365 -38.90 -9.09 -22.93
N LEU A 366 -37.82 -9.82 -22.67
CA LEU A 366 -37.38 -10.96 -23.47
C LEU A 366 -38.03 -12.29 -23.02
N ASN A 367 -38.16 -12.56 -21.72
CA ASN A 367 -38.66 -13.85 -21.23
C ASN A 367 -40.19 -13.95 -21.26
N LYS A 368 -40.90 -12.82 -21.37
CA LYS A 368 -42.37 -12.76 -21.43
C LYS A 368 -42.93 -12.69 -22.86
N ASN A 369 -42.08 -12.46 -23.86
CA ASN A 369 -42.49 -12.39 -25.26
C ASN A 369 -42.26 -13.75 -25.96
N GLN A 370 -43.30 -14.31 -26.58
CA GLN A 370 -43.20 -15.59 -27.32
C GLN A 370 -42.35 -15.47 -28.59
N ASP A 371 -42.30 -14.27 -29.20
CA ASP A 371 -41.48 -13.98 -30.38
C ASP A 371 -40.08 -13.44 -30.00
N SER A 372 -39.62 -13.68 -28.77
CA SER A 372 -38.30 -13.22 -28.31
C SER A 372 -37.15 -13.96 -29.02
N PRO A 373 -36.06 -13.27 -29.41
CA PRO A 373 -34.89 -13.91 -30.02
C PRO A 373 -34.07 -14.77 -29.04
N GLY A 374 -34.37 -14.74 -27.74
CA GLY A 374 -33.71 -15.54 -26.72
C GLY A 374 -34.22 -15.24 -25.31
N VAL A 375 -33.75 -16.02 -24.33
CA VAL A 375 -34.11 -15.85 -22.92
C VAL A 375 -32.92 -15.50 -22.05
N LEU A 376 -33.18 -14.79 -20.96
CA LEU A 376 -32.24 -14.45 -19.91
C LEU A 376 -32.36 -15.42 -18.74
N ALA A 377 -31.23 -15.94 -18.31
CA ALA A 377 -31.12 -16.86 -17.18
C ALA A 377 -30.02 -16.41 -16.22
N ALA A 378 -30.08 -16.85 -14.96
CA ALA A 378 -29.05 -16.57 -13.97
C ALA A 378 -28.77 -17.76 -13.05
N VAL A 379 -27.51 -17.94 -12.68
CA VAL A 379 -27.04 -18.98 -11.75
C VAL A 379 -26.16 -18.37 -10.66
N ASP A 380 -26.51 -18.63 -9.40
CA ASP A 380 -25.67 -18.27 -8.26
C ASP A 380 -24.53 -19.30 -8.16
N SER A 381 -23.35 -18.95 -8.66
CA SER A 381 -22.19 -19.86 -8.63
C SER A 381 -21.57 -20.03 -7.23
N THR A 382 -22.07 -19.34 -6.21
CA THR A 382 -21.64 -19.57 -4.82
C THR A 382 -22.37 -20.75 -4.19
N ILE A 383 -23.59 -21.01 -4.66
CA ILE A 383 -24.43 -22.17 -4.32
C ILE A 383 -24.18 -23.27 -5.37
N HIS A 384 -24.41 -22.96 -6.65
CA HIS A 384 -24.36 -23.90 -7.78
C HIS A 384 -22.97 -23.97 -8.40
N LYS A 385 -22.07 -24.61 -7.66
CA LYS A 385 -20.64 -24.65 -7.96
C LYS A 385 -20.31 -25.53 -9.16
N ALA A 386 -21.02 -26.64 -9.37
CA ALA A 386 -20.69 -27.57 -10.46
C ALA A 386 -20.91 -26.92 -11.84
N VAL A 387 -21.96 -26.12 -11.99
CA VAL A 387 -22.20 -25.28 -13.17
C VAL A 387 -21.14 -24.18 -13.31
N GLY A 388 -20.77 -23.49 -12.23
CA GLY A 388 -19.71 -22.45 -12.27
C GLY A 388 -18.33 -23.00 -12.65
N GLU A 389 -17.95 -24.15 -12.11
CA GLU A 389 -16.68 -24.84 -12.39
C GLU A 389 -16.64 -25.37 -13.84
N ARG A 390 -17.74 -25.97 -14.32
CA ARG A 390 -17.87 -26.50 -15.69
C ARG A 390 -17.57 -25.45 -16.77
N TYR A 391 -17.98 -24.20 -16.55
CA TYR A 391 -17.78 -23.09 -17.49
C TYR A 391 -16.64 -22.13 -17.09
N HIS A 392 -15.75 -22.59 -16.20
CA HIS A 392 -14.52 -21.90 -15.79
C HIS A 392 -14.75 -20.45 -15.29
N VAL A 393 -15.79 -20.24 -14.48
CA VAL A 393 -16.13 -18.92 -13.94
C VAL A 393 -15.14 -18.54 -12.84
N THR A 394 -14.27 -17.58 -13.14
CA THR A 394 -13.20 -17.08 -12.26
C THR A 394 -13.50 -15.72 -11.63
N GLY A 395 -14.62 -15.09 -11.99
CA GLY A 395 -15.03 -13.79 -11.47
C GLY A 395 -16.49 -13.45 -11.79
N PHE A 396 -17.02 -12.41 -11.14
CA PHE A 396 -18.44 -12.07 -11.16
C PHE A 396 -18.69 -10.57 -11.47
N PRO A 397 -19.76 -10.24 -12.24
CA PRO A 397 -20.58 -11.14 -13.04
C PRO A 397 -19.81 -11.64 -14.28
N THR A 398 -20.05 -12.90 -14.65
CA THR A 398 -19.64 -13.45 -15.95
C THR A 398 -20.91 -13.73 -16.75
N VAL A 399 -20.97 -13.24 -17.98
CA VAL A 399 -22.11 -13.45 -18.89
C VAL A 399 -21.65 -14.35 -20.03
N LYS A 400 -22.40 -15.41 -20.33
CA LYS A 400 -22.15 -16.32 -21.45
C LYS A 400 -23.42 -16.49 -22.28
N TYR A 401 -23.28 -16.59 -23.60
CA TYR A 401 -24.36 -16.92 -24.51
C TYR A 401 -24.25 -18.37 -24.95
N PHE A 402 -25.37 -19.07 -24.87
CA PHE A 402 -25.56 -20.44 -25.28
C PHE A 402 -26.52 -20.51 -26.45
N GLU A 403 -26.16 -21.30 -27.45
CA GLU A 403 -26.98 -21.55 -28.63
C GLU A 403 -27.09 -23.06 -28.86
N ASN A 404 -28.32 -23.57 -28.92
CA ASN A 404 -28.63 -25.00 -29.04
C ASN A 404 -27.86 -25.87 -28.01
N GLY A 405 -27.74 -25.37 -26.77
CA GLY A 405 -27.04 -26.05 -25.67
C GLY A 405 -25.52 -25.86 -25.60
N GLU A 406 -24.88 -25.28 -26.62
CA GLU A 406 -23.44 -25.06 -26.65
C GLU A 406 -23.07 -23.63 -26.20
N GLU A 407 -22.02 -23.46 -25.38
CA GLU A 407 -21.45 -22.12 -25.15
C GLU A 407 -20.84 -21.61 -26.46
N LYS A 408 -21.35 -20.48 -26.98
CA LYS A 408 -20.76 -19.80 -28.14
C LYS A 408 -19.85 -18.66 -27.73
N TYR A 409 -20.30 -17.79 -26.82
CA TYR A 409 -19.61 -16.52 -26.52
C TYR A 409 -19.58 -16.19 -25.03
N THR A 410 -18.47 -15.66 -24.54
CA THR A 410 -18.37 -14.99 -23.22
C THR A 410 -18.40 -13.47 -23.44
N LEU A 411 -19.30 -12.76 -22.75
CA LEU A 411 -19.73 -11.39 -23.08
C LEU A 411 -19.52 -10.41 -21.89
N PRO A 412 -18.28 -10.17 -21.43
CA PRO A 412 -18.00 -9.44 -20.19
C PRO A 412 -18.41 -7.95 -20.20
N HIS A 413 -18.63 -7.40 -21.40
CA HIS A 413 -19.01 -6.00 -21.62
C HIS A 413 -20.53 -5.76 -21.64
N LEU A 414 -21.33 -6.82 -21.71
CA LEU A 414 -22.78 -6.75 -21.87
C LEU A 414 -23.46 -6.61 -20.50
N ARG A 415 -23.78 -5.37 -20.10
CA ARG A 415 -24.19 -5.03 -18.71
C ARG A 415 -25.36 -4.04 -18.57
N SER A 416 -25.91 -3.55 -19.67
CA SER A 416 -27.01 -2.59 -19.69
C SER A 416 -28.16 -3.12 -20.55
N LYS A 417 -29.40 -2.89 -20.13
CA LYS A 417 -30.63 -3.43 -20.73
C LYS A 417 -30.64 -3.33 -22.25
N ASP A 418 -30.51 -2.11 -22.77
CA ASP A 418 -30.69 -1.83 -24.20
C ASP A 418 -29.69 -2.62 -25.06
N LYS A 419 -28.45 -2.75 -24.58
CA LYS A 419 -27.40 -3.53 -25.25
C LYS A 419 -27.66 -5.03 -25.18
N ILE A 420 -28.22 -5.53 -24.07
CA ILE A 420 -28.59 -6.94 -23.94
C ILE A 420 -29.65 -7.30 -24.97
N ILE A 421 -30.68 -6.46 -25.10
CA ILE A 421 -31.77 -6.62 -26.06
C ILE A 421 -31.25 -6.52 -27.50
N GLU A 422 -30.49 -5.45 -27.82
CA GLU A 422 -29.87 -5.24 -29.14
C GLU A 422 -29.00 -6.43 -29.57
N TRP A 423 -28.16 -6.93 -28.66
CA TRP A 423 -27.25 -8.03 -28.95
C TRP A 423 -28.00 -9.36 -29.13
N LEU A 424 -29.06 -9.63 -28.35
CA LEU A 424 -29.86 -10.85 -28.53
C LEU A 424 -30.69 -10.85 -29.82
N HIS A 425 -31.13 -9.69 -30.33
CA HIS A 425 -31.77 -9.61 -31.65
C HIS A 425 -30.82 -9.93 -32.82
N ASN A 426 -29.51 -9.83 -32.62
CA ASN A 426 -28.50 -10.10 -33.64
C ASN A 426 -27.24 -10.70 -32.98
N PRO A 427 -27.28 -11.97 -32.53
CA PRO A 427 -26.17 -12.60 -31.82
C PRO A 427 -24.96 -12.72 -32.75
N GLN A 428 -23.99 -11.84 -32.54
CA GLN A 428 -22.74 -11.83 -33.28
C GLN A 428 -21.61 -12.25 -32.36
N ALA A 429 -20.63 -12.94 -32.94
CA ALA A 429 -19.36 -13.17 -32.28
C ALA A 429 -18.84 -11.85 -31.71
N PRO A 430 -18.40 -11.81 -30.44
CA PRO A 430 -17.77 -10.62 -29.91
C PRO A 430 -16.62 -10.26 -30.86
N PRO A 431 -16.38 -8.96 -31.12
CA PRO A 431 -15.28 -8.55 -31.98
C PRO A 431 -14.01 -9.25 -31.49
N PRO A 432 -13.16 -9.80 -32.39
CA PRO A 432 -11.94 -10.48 -32.00
C PRO A 432 -11.20 -9.63 -30.97
N PRO A 433 -10.62 -10.23 -29.91
CA PRO A 433 -9.92 -9.49 -28.87
C PRO A 433 -9.03 -8.44 -29.51
N GLU A 434 -9.24 -7.17 -29.15
CA GLU A 434 -8.57 -6.06 -29.83
C GLU A 434 -7.07 -6.36 -29.86
N GLN A 435 -6.49 -6.55 -31.06
CA GLN A 435 -5.08 -6.94 -31.19
C GLN A 435 -4.24 -6.06 -30.29
N SER A 436 -3.39 -6.70 -29.51
CA SER A 436 -2.56 -5.97 -28.56
C SER A 436 -1.74 -4.94 -29.32
N TRP A 437 -1.44 -3.81 -28.68
CA TRP A 437 -0.68 -2.75 -29.34
C TRP A 437 0.68 -3.25 -29.86
N GLU A 438 1.25 -4.24 -29.18
CA GLU A 438 2.47 -4.95 -29.55
C GLU A 438 2.38 -5.79 -30.84
N GLU A 439 1.18 -6.27 -31.19
CA GLU A 439 0.94 -7.02 -32.45
C GLU A 439 0.66 -6.09 -33.63
N LYS A 440 0.35 -4.80 -33.37
CA LYS A 440 0.10 -3.80 -34.42
C LYS A 440 1.44 -3.26 -34.94
N PRO A 441 1.72 -3.29 -36.26
CA PRO A 441 2.97 -2.77 -36.82
C PRO A 441 3.17 -1.28 -36.46
N SER A 442 4.28 -0.97 -35.79
CA SER A 442 4.62 0.41 -35.39
C SER A 442 6.14 0.58 -35.22
N SER A 443 6.63 1.82 -35.19
CA SER A 443 8.03 2.11 -34.82
C SER A 443 8.29 2.11 -33.31
N VAL A 444 7.33 1.69 -32.49
CA VAL A 444 7.48 1.58 -31.02
C VAL A 444 8.13 0.24 -30.68
N SER A 445 9.24 0.27 -29.95
CA SER A 445 9.90 -0.95 -29.47
C SER A 445 9.17 -1.48 -28.24
N HIS A 446 8.45 -2.58 -28.38
CA HIS A 446 7.84 -3.27 -27.23
C HIS A 446 8.90 -4.06 -26.48
N LEU A 447 9.08 -3.78 -25.19
CA LEU A 447 10.14 -4.33 -24.33
C LEU A 447 9.53 -5.06 -23.13
N GLY A 448 10.25 -6.05 -22.62
CA GLY A 448 9.94 -6.76 -21.39
C GLY A 448 11.16 -6.93 -20.49
N VAL A 449 11.02 -7.70 -19.40
CA VAL A 449 12.08 -7.90 -18.39
C VAL A 449 13.44 -8.31 -18.99
N GLN A 450 13.41 -9.12 -20.05
CA GLN A 450 14.61 -9.75 -20.63
C GLN A 450 15.45 -8.78 -21.47
N ASP A 451 14.83 -7.89 -22.25
CA ASP A 451 15.50 -7.06 -23.25
C ASP A 451 15.53 -5.56 -22.91
N PHE A 452 14.66 -5.09 -22.00
CA PHE A 452 14.54 -3.68 -21.61
C PHE A 452 15.89 -3.00 -21.37
N ARG A 453 16.72 -3.55 -20.48
CA ARG A 453 18.02 -2.92 -20.13
C ARG A 453 19.02 -2.95 -21.29
N GLU A 454 18.99 -3.96 -22.16
CA GLU A 454 19.94 -4.08 -23.26
C GLU A 454 19.56 -3.22 -24.46
N SER A 455 18.26 -3.13 -24.75
CA SER A 455 17.70 -2.28 -25.80
C SER A 455 17.94 -0.80 -25.47
N LEU A 456 17.67 -0.36 -24.24
CA LEU A 456 17.87 1.05 -23.84
C LEU A 456 19.35 1.47 -23.79
N LYS A 457 20.28 0.57 -23.43
CA LYS A 457 21.75 0.86 -23.46
C LYS A 457 22.25 1.24 -24.85
N LYS A 458 21.62 0.74 -25.92
CA LYS A 458 22.01 1.01 -27.32
C LYS A 458 21.49 2.37 -27.82
N LYS A 459 20.63 3.05 -27.04
CA LYS A 459 19.90 4.25 -27.45
C LYS A 459 20.34 5.45 -26.63
N LYS A 460 20.75 6.52 -27.31
CA LYS A 460 21.17 7.77 -26.65
C LYS A 460 20.00 8.46 -25.99
N HIS A 461 18.84 8.47 -26.63
CA HIS A 461 17.60 8.95 -26.04
C HIS A 461 16.53 7.89 -26.23
N ALA A 462 15.88 7.48 -25.14
CA ALA A 462 14.74 6.59 -25.21
C ALA A 462 13.62 7.13 -24.33
N LEU A 463 12.45 7.36 -24.91
CA LEU A 463 11.23 7.66 -24.16
C LEU A 463 10.42 6.36 -24.06
N VAL A 464 10.10 5.95 -22.83
CA VAL A 464 9.46 4.65 -22.57
C VAL A 464 8.10 4.84 -21.92
N MET A 465 7.06 4.28 -22.52
CA MET A 465 5.68 4.26 -22.05
C MET A 465 5.38 2.98 -21.26
N PHE A 466 5.18 3.11 -19.95
CA PHE A 466 4.69 2.05 -19.09
C PHE A 466 3.17 2.11 -19.02
N TYR A 467 2.49 1.04 -19.43
CA TYR A 467 1.05 1.04 -19.65
C TYR A 467 0.37 -0.28 -19.24
N ALA A 468 -0.96 -0.27 -19.29
CA ALA A 468 -1.80 -1.46 -19.20
C ALA A 468 -2.83 -1.44 -20.36
N PRO A 469 -3.16 -2.57 -21.02
CA PRO A 469 -4.07 -2.58 -22.17
C PRO A 469 -5.49 -2.10 -21.85
N TRP A 470 -5.95 -2.30 -20.63
CA TRP A 470 -7.28 -1.89 -20.15
C TRP A 470 -7.37 -0.41 -19.71
N CYS A 471 -6.24 0.31 -19.63
CA CYS A 471 -6.20 1.68 -19.10
C CYS A 471 -6.68 2.71 -20.16
N PRO A 472 -7.78 3.46 -19.91
CA PRO A 472 -8.33 4.39 -20.91
C PRO A 472 -7.37 5.52 -21.31
N HIS A 473 -6.66 6.10 -20.33
CA HIS A 473 -5.63 7.11 -20.59
C HIS A 473 -4.46 6.58 -21.43
N CYS A 474 -4.19 5.27 -21.35
CA CYS A 474 -3.16 4.60 -22.13
C CYS A 474 -3.64 4.45 -23.57
N LYS A 475 -4.85 3.92 -23.78
CA LYS A 475 -5.48 3.82 -25.11
C LYS A 475 -5.52 5.17 -25.84
N ASN A 476 -5.77 6.26 -25.12
CA ASN A 476 -5.76 7.62 -25.69
C ASN A 476 -4.35 8.11 -26.08
N ALA A 477 -3.31 7.73 -25.33
CA ALA A 477 -1.93 8.17 -25.61
C ALA A 477 -1.23 7.34 -26.70
N VAL A 478 -1.62 6.07 -26.87
CA VAL A 478 -1.07 5.14 -27.87
C VAL A 478 -0.94 5.74 -29.29
N PRO A 479 -1.99 6.29 -29.94
CA PRO A 479 -1.87 6.80 -31.30
C PRO A 479 -0.86 7.95 -31.42
N HIS A 480 -0.86 8.87 -30.45
CA HIS A 480 0.05 10.01 -30.40
C HIS A 480 1.51 9.59 -30.16
N PHE A 481 1.73 8.59 -29.30
CA PHE A 481 3.05 8.05 -29.01
C PHE A 481 3.61 7.25 -30.20
N THR A 482 2.76 6.51 -30.91
CA THR A 482 3.13 5.80 -32.15
C THR A 482 3.49 6.77 -33.28
N ALA A 483 2.67 7.81 -33.53
CA ALA A 483 3.00 8.82 -34.54
C ALA A 483 4.33 9.55 -34.25
N ALA A 484 4.58 9.87 -32.97
CA ALA A 484 5.87 10.41 -32.54
C ALA A 484 7.02 9.42 -32.78
N ALA A 485 6.83 8.12 -32.52
CA ALA A 485 7.84 7.10 -32.79
C ALA A 485 8.18 6.99 -34.28
N ASP A 486 7.17 6.99 -35.15
CA ASP A 486 7.33 6.87 -36.60
C ASP A 486 8.13 8.03 -37.20
N LEU A 487 8.03 9.24 -36.63
CA LEU A 487 8.83 10.40 -37.04
C LEU A 487 10.34 10.23 -36.75
N PHE A 488 10.72 9.47 -35.72
CA PHE A 488 12.12 9.28 -35.32
C PHE A 488 12.70 7.91 -35.68
N LYS A 489 11.96 7.04 -36.38
CA LYS A 489 12.34 5.64 -36.66
C LYS A 489 13.72 5.48 -37.33
N GLU A 490 14.11 6.41 -38.20
CA GLU A 490 15.40 6.40 -38.90
C GLU A 490 16.57 6.86 -38.02
N ASP A 491 16.31 7.56 -36.91
CA ASP A 491 17.37 7.98 -36.00
C ASP A 491 17.76 6.85 -35.06
N ARG A 492 18.83 6.14 -35.44
CA ARG A 492 19.39 5.02 -34.67
C ARG A 492 19.70 5.37 -33.20
N LYS A 493 19.94 6.64 -32.87
CA LYS A 493 20.24 7.10 -31.49
C LYS A 493 18.97 7.32 -30.65
N ILE A 494 17.80 7.43 -31.26
CA ILE A 494 16.51 7.60 -30.59
C ILE A 494 15.75 6.27 -30.52
N ALA A 495 14.93 6.11 -29.49
CA ALA A 495 13.87 5.12 -29.45
C ALA A 495 12.62 5.68 -28.77
N TYR A 496 11.47 5.21 -29.22
CA TYR A 496 10.23 5.19 -28.47
C TYR A 496 9.97 3.73 -28.13
N ALA A 497 9.69 3.44 -26.87
CA ALA A 497 9.48 2.08 -26.41
C ALA A 497 8.25 1.98 -25.50
N ALA A 498 7.71 0.78 -25.38
CA ALA A 498 6.55 0.51 -24.54
C ALA A 498 6.75 -0.76 -23.71
N VAL A 499 6.26 -0.75 -22.47
CA VAL A 499 6.24 -1.91 -21.57
C VAL A 499 4.82 -2.11 -21.07
N ASP A 500 4.23 -3.25 -21.41
CA ASP A 500 2.96 -3.69 -20.82
C ASP A 500 3.25 -4.24 -19.42
N CYS A 501 2.84 -3.50 -18.39
CA CYS A 501 3.04 -3.86 -16.98
C CYS A 501 2.15 -5.00 -16.49
N THR A 502 1.21 -5.45 -17.31
CA THR A 502 0.28 -6.55 -17.01
C THR A 502 0.72 -7.89 -17.63
N LYS A 503 1.70 -7.87 -18.53
CA LYS A 503 2.18 -9.03 -19.29
C LYS A 503 3.30 -9.78 -18.55
N GLY A 504 3.01 -11.00 -18.09
CA GLY A 504 4.01 -11.90 -17.49
C GLY A 504 4.77 -11.27 -16.31
N GLN A 505 6.10 -11.31 -16.33
CA GLN A 505 6.98 -10.77 -15.29
C GLN A 505 7.21 -9.24 -15.39
N ASN A 506 6.59 -8.55 -16.35
CA ASN A 506 6.78 -7.10 -16.51
C ASN A 506 6.22 -6.29 -15.32
N ASN A 507 5.34 -6.87 -14.51
CA ASN A 507 4.86 -6.28 -13.26
C ASN A 507 6.03 -5.93 -12.32
N GLU A 508 6.99 -6.84 -12.19
CA GLU A 508 8.21 -6.65 -11.39
C GLU A 508 9.12 -5.58 -11.99
N LEU A 509 9.24 -5.50 -13.32
CA LEU A 509 9.95 -4.43 -14.00
C LEU A 509 9.29 -3.07 -13.74
N CYS A 510 7.97 -2.95 -13.88
CA CYS A 510 7.27 -1.69 -13.64
C CYS A 510 7.33 -1.24 -12.18
N LYS A 511 7.35 -2.18 -11.22
CA LYS A 511 7.66 -1.87 -9.80
C LYS A 511 9.09 -1.33 -9.64
N GLN A 512 10.10 -1.96 -10.27
CA GLN A 512 11.49 -1.51 -10.22
C GLN A 512 11.67 -0.10 -10.82
N GLU A 513 11.01 0.18 -11.94
CA GLU A 513 11.02 1.48 -12.62
C GLU A 513 10.07 2.52 -11.98
N SER A 514 9.55 2.23 -10.78
CA SER A 514 8.73 3.13 -9.95
C SER A 514 7.49 3.68 -10.67
N VAL A 515 6.77 2.79 -11.34
CA VAL A 515 5.50 3.08 -12.04
C VAL A 515 4.33 2.95 -11.08
N GLU A 516 3.80 4.09 -10.64
CA GLU A 516 2.69 4.16 -9.67
C GLU A 516 1.30 4.23 -10.33
N GLY A 517 1.24 4.49 -11.63
CA GLY A 517 -0.01 4.61 -12.39
C GLY A 517 0.25 4.64 -13.89
N TYR A 518 -0.82 4.47 -14.68
CA TYR A 518 -0.73 4.30 -16.13
C TYR A 518 -1.50 5.40 -16.89
N PRO A 519 -0.98 5.91 -18.02
CA PRO A 519 0.38 5.68 -18.52
C PRO A 519 1.41 6.54 -17.75
N THR A 520 2.58 5.97 -17.52
CA THR A 520 3.79 6.66 -17.04
C THR A 520 4.80 6.70 -18.17
N PHE A 521 5.44 7.85 -18.38
CA PHE A 521 6.46 8.04 -19.41
C PHE A 521 7.80 8.36 -18.73
N ASN A 522 8.83 7.56 -18.98
CA ASN A 522 10.16 7.76 -18.42
C ASN A 522 11.17 8.00 -19.56
N TYR A 523 12.04 9.00 -19.40
CA TYR A 523 13.13 9.28 -20.33
C TYR A 523 14.45 8.68 -19.81
N TYR A 524 15.13 7.93 -20.69
CA TYR A 524 16.41 7.28 -20.44
C TYR A 524 17.49 7.76 -21.43
N ASN A 525 18.73 7.86 -20.95
CA ASN A 525 19.92 8.15 -21.74
C ASN A 525 20.92 7.00 -21.62
N TYR A 526 21.19 6.27 -22.71
CA TYR A 526 22.01 5.05 -22.71
C TYR A 526 21.63 4.04 -21.60
N GLY A 527 20.33 3.83 -21.41
CA GLY A 527 19.78 2.94 -20.39
C GLY A 527 19.78 3.47 -18.95
N LYS A 528 20.34 4.66 -18.69
CA LYS A 528 20.20 5.33 -17.39
C LYS A 528 18.91 6.16 -17.38
N PHE A 529 18.05 5.96 -16.38
CA PHE A 529 16.89 6.82 -16.13
C PHE A 529 17.35 8.26 -15.86
N ILE A 530 16.66 9.24 -16.48
CA ILE A 530 16.94 10.67 -16.32
C ILE A 530 15.80 11.39 -15.62
N GLU A 531 14.57 11.32 -16.17
CA GLU A 531 13.40 12.01 -15.61
C GLU A 531 12.08 11.34 -16.04
N LYS A 532 11.02 11.56 -15.26
CA LYS A 532 9.65 11.25 -15.69
C LYS A 532 9.17 12.36 -16.64
N TYR A 533 8.68 12.00 -17.82
CA TYR A 533 8.13 12.96 -18.77
C TYR A 533 6.75 13.44 -18.30
N SER A 534 6.66 14.73 -17.98
CA SER A 534 5.46 15.41 -17.50
C SER A 534 4.86 16.42 -18.51
N GLY A 535 5.32 16.37 -19.76
CA GLY A 535 4.81 17.25 -20.82
C GLY A 535 3.46 16.80 -21.38
N ASP A 536 2.99 17.52 -22.39
CA ASP A 536 1.75 17.18 -23.10
C ASP A 536 1.79 15.75 -23.69
N ARG A 537 0.66 15.05 -23.61
CA ARG A 537 0.55 13.64 -24.03
C ARG A 537 -0.03 13.49 -25.44
N GLY A 538 -0.18 14.59 -26.17
CA GLY A 538 -0.39 14.62 -27.61
C GLY A 538 0.90 14.42 -28.40
N GLU A 539 0.74 14.22 -29.70
CA GLU A 539 1.84 13.92 -30.63
C GLU A 539 2.90 15.04 -30.63
N SER A 540 2.46 16.29 -30.65
CA SER A 540 3.32 17.48 -30.63
C SER A 540 4.16 17.58 -29.36
N GLY A 541 3.62 17.20 -28.20
CA GLY A 541 4.34 17.18 -26.92
C GLY A 541 5.53 16.23 -26.95
N PHE A 542 5.29 14.96 -27.33
CA PHE A 542 6.33 13.95 -27.46
C PHE A 542 7.41 14.34 -28.50
N ILE A 543 6.98 14.81 -29.68
CA ILE A 543 7.91 15.25 -30.74
C ILE A 543 8.77 16.42 -30.28
N SER A 544 8.16 17.43 -29.65
CA SER A 544 8.86 18.63 -29.19
C SER A 544 9.95 18.27 -28.16
N PHE A 545 9.61 17.45 -27.17
CA PHE A 545 10.56 16.96 -26.17
C PHE A 545 11.78 16.27 -26.79
N MET A 546 11.55 15.34 -27.73
CA MET A 546 12.65 14.64 -28.39
C MET A 546 13.48 15.55 -29.30
N LYS A 547 12.86 16.54 -29.98
CA LYS A 547 13.58 17.59 -30.72
C LYS A 547 14.45 18.47 -29.81
N THR A 548 13.96 18.86 -28.63
CA THR A 548 14.74 19.64 -27.65
C THR A 548 15.96 18.86 -27.14
N LEU A 549 15.83 17.56 -26.89
CA LEU A 549 16.95 16.71 -26.51
C LEU A 549 18.01 16.66 -27.64
N ARG A 550 17.58 16.50 -28.90
CA ARG A 550 18.46 16.54 -30.08
C ARG A 550 19.19 17.88 -30.27
N GLY A 551 18.53 19.01 -30.03
CA GLY A 551 19.15 20.34 -30.17
C GLY A 551 20.31 20.52 -29.18
N LYS A 552 20.06 20.24 -27.89
CA LYS A 552 21.09 20.25 -26.82
C LYS A 552 22.28 19.34 -27.14
N ASP A 553 22.03 18.29 -27.90
CA ASP A 553 23.03 17.31 -28.36
C ASP A 553 23.95 17.89 -29.44
N GLN A 554 23.39 18.63 -30.40
CA GLN A 554 24.14 19.29 -31.46
C GLN A 554 24.98 20.46 -30.92
N GLU A 555 24.42 21.28 -30.03
CA GLU A 555 25.13 22.38 -29.36
C GLU A 555 26.37 21.90 -28.59
N LYS A 556 26.26 20.78 -27.87
CA LYS A 556 27.39 20.17 -27.13
C LYS A 556 28.49 19.64 -28.04
N VAL A 557 28.15 19.20 -29.26
CA VAL A 557 29.13 18.78 -30.27
C VAL A 557 29.78 20.00 -30.95
N GLY A 558 29.02 21.07 -31.17
CA GLY A 558 29.55 22.35 -31.67
C GLY A 558 30.61 22.94 -30.74
N LYS A 559 30.27 23.17 -29.46
CA LYS A 559 31.21 23.74 -28.48
C LYS A 559 32.49 22.91 -28.32
N ARG A 560 32.38 21.58 -28.29
CA ARG A 560 33.55 20.69 -28.26
C ARG A 560 34.45 20.75 -29.50
N LYS A 561 33.96 21.24 -30.64
CA LYS A 561 34.76 21.49 -31.86
C LYS A 561 35.35 22.90 -31.90
N GLU A 562 34.90 23.80 -31.05
CA GLU A 562 35.47 25.16 -30.87
C GLU A 562 36.50 25.18 -29.74
N GLU A 563 36.42 24.23 -28.80
CA GLU A 563 37.36 24.00 -27.69
C GLU A 563 38.55 23.05 -28.05
N LEU A 564 38.58 22.50 -29.28
CA LEU A 564 39.60 21.57 -29.80
C LEU A 564 40.31 22.17 -31.03
#